data_AF-A0ABD2QLU8-F1
#
_entry.id   AF-A0ABD2QLU8-F1
#
_cell.length_a   1.000
_cell.length_b   1.000
_cell.length_c   1.000
_cell.angle_alpha   90.00
_cell.angle_beta   90.00
_cell.angle_gamma   90.00
#
_symmetry.space_group_name_H-M   'P 1'
#
loop_
_entity.id
_entity.type
_entity.pdbx_description
1 polymer ?
#
loop_
_entity_poly.entity_id
_entity_poly.type
_entity_poly.pdbx_seq_one_letter_code
_entity_poly.pdbx_strand_id
1 'polypeptide(L)'
;MKKKTKKFYEQSVPSEFRYLADRFEDSDYQSSAENALLDDSALEITRKSYESWYWNNASPEARLVLAGAEHSQQQNLYISFAQTFCHKLHGAVEMVLHLMDGHVPREVYVNLLASESPGFNQAFQCKSYHAMYDGAHCEVPF
;
A
#
# COMPACT_ATOMS: atom_id res chain seq x y z
N MET A 1 13.96 -4.94 -3.45
CA MET A 1 12.71 -5.03 -4.22
C MET A 1 12.17 -6.47 -4.32
N LYS A 2 12.72 -7.38 -5.15
CA LYS A 2 12.18 -8.75 -5.32
C LYS A 2 11.86 -9.50 -4.01
N LYS A 3 12.77 -9.45 -3.03
CA LYS A 3 12.59 -10.09 -1.72
C LYS A 3 11.46 -9.47 -0.87
N LYS A 4 11.20 -8.17 -1.01
CA LYS A 4 10.18 -7.42 -0.24
C LYS A 4 8.79 -7.69 -0.80
N THR A 5 8.63 -7.59 -2.12
CA THR A 5 7.37 -7.92 -2.82
C THR A 5 7.00 -9.40 -2.64
N LYS A 6 7.95 -10.32 -2.79
CA LYS A 6 7.73 -11.76 -2.55
C LYS A 6 7.28 -12.03 -1.11
N LYS A 7 7.91 -11.37 -0.13
CA LYS A 7 7.52 -11.47 1.28
C LYS A 7 6.09 -10.98 1.51
N PHE A 8 5.69 -9.84 0.92
CA PHE A 8 4.30 -9.38 1.01
C PHE A 8 3.34 -10.36 0.36
N TYR A 9 3.68 -10.91 -0.80
CA TYR A 9 2.85 -11.90 -1.47
C TYR A 9 2.64 -13.15 -0.60
N GLU A 10 3.71 -13.73 -0.07
CA GLU A 10 3.65 -14.92 0.80
C GLU A 10 2.86 -14.70 2.11
N GLN A 11 2.80 -13.45 2.57
CA GLN A 11 2.05 -13.04 3.77
C GLN A 11 0.59 -12.72 3.47
N SER A 12 0.31 -12.12 2.31
CA SER A 12 -1.04 -11.66 1.94
C SER A 12 -1.88 -12.75 1.27
N VAL A 13 -1.24 -13.70 0.59
CA VAL A 13 -1.94 -14.71 -0.21
C VAL A 13 -2.10 -16.02 0.57
N PRO A 14 -3.27 -16.67 0.53
CA PRO A 14 -3.50 -17.96 1.18
C PRO A 14 -2.45 -19.01 0.79
N SER A 15 -2.14 -19.90 1.74
CA SER A 15 -1.03 -20.86 1.63
C SER A 15 -1.12 -21.76 0.39
N GLU A 16 -2.34 -22.12 0.01
CA GLU A 16 -2.71 -22.94 -1.14
C GLU A 16 -2.39 -22.27 -2.48
N PHE A 17 -2.22 -20.95 -2.51
CA PHE A 17 -1.89 -20.18 -3.70
C PHE A 17 -0.44 -19.68 -3.70
N ARG A 18 0.37 -20.04 -2.69
CA ARG A 18 1.78 -19.64 -2.63
C ARG A 18 2.63 -20.17 -3.78
N TYR A 19 2.21 -21.23 -4.47
CA TYR A 19 2.89 -21.69 -5.69
C TYR A 19 2.85 -20.64 -6.81
N LEU A 20 1.92 -19.70 -6.76
CA LEU A 20 1.90 -18.54 -7.66
C LEU A 20 3.01 -17.54 -7.33
N ALA A 21 3.59 -17.56 -6.12
CA ALA A 21 4.74 -16.72 -5.76
C ALA A 21 5.96 -17.00 -6.65
N ASP A 22 6.11 -18.24 -7.15
CA ASP A 22 7.19 -18.57 -8.09
C ASP A 22 6.94 -17.94 -9.47
N ARG A 23 5.67 -17.68 -9.84
CA ARG A 23 5.34 -16.89 -11.05
C ARG A 23 5.60 -15.39 -10.88
N PHE A 24 5.84 -14.89 -9.66
CA PHE A 24 6.32 -13.50 -9.49
C PHE A 24 7.77 -13.34 -9.91
N GLU A 25 8.53 -14.43 -10.04
CA GLU A 25 9.90 -14.39 -10.56
C GLU A 25 9.94 -14.28 -12.09
N ASP A 26 8.80 -14.50 -12.78
CA ASP A 26 8.63 -14.19 -14.20
C ASP A 26 8.52 -12.67 -14.45
N SER A 27 9.02 -12.23 -15.61
CA SER A 27 9.22 -10.81 -15.95
C SER A 27 7.96 -9.95 -15.91
N ASP A 28 6.78 -10.52 -16.20
CA ASP A 28 5.53 -9.77 -16.30
C ASP A 28 5.04 -9.29 -14.93
N TYR A 29 5.08 -10.14 -13.90
CA TYR A 29 4.67 -9.75 -12.55
C TYR A 29 5.67 -8.81 -11.88
N GLN A 30 6.96 -8.95 -12.20
CA GLN A 30 7.98 -7.99 -11.77
C GLN A 30 7.71 -6.60 -12.35
N SER A 31 7.41 -6.51 -13.64
CA SER A 31 7.08 -5.23 -14.29
C SER A 31 5.83 -4.58 -13.65
N SER A 32 4.86 -5.39 -13.24
CA SER A 32 3.65 -4.94 -12.55
C SER A 32 3.92 -4.39 -11.15
N ALA A 33 4.79 -5.04 -10.38
CA ALA A 33 5.22 -4.53 -9.07
C ALA A 33 6.06 -3.24 -9.21
N GLU A 34 6.91 -3.16 -10.23
CA GLU A 34 7.67 -1.95 -10.56
C GLU A 34 6.74 -0.80 -11.01
N ASN A 35 5.69 -1.11 -11.78
CA ASN A 35 4.65 -0.15 -12.14
C ASN A 35 3.87 0.33 -10.91
N ALA A 36 3.57 -0.56 -9.96
CA ALA A 36 2.93 -0.18 -8.70
C ALA A 36 3.80 0.80 -7.89
N LEU A 37 5.13 0.75 -8.00
CA LEU A 37 6.02 1.71 -7.34
C LEU A 37 6.01 3.09 -8.02
N LEU A 38 5.63 3.20 -9.29
CA LEU A 38 5.39 4.51 -9.91
C LEU A 38 4.23 5.24 -9.21
N ASP A 39 3.26 4.50 -8.68
CA ASP A 39 2.14 5.06 -7.91
C ASP A 39 2.54 5.52 -6.49
N ASP A 40 3.75 5.19 -5.99
CA ASP A 40 4.23 5.68 -4.68
C ASP A 40 4.30 7.19 -4.68
N SER A 41 4.73 7.75 -5.82
CA SER A 41 4.73 9.18 -6.05
C SER A 41 3.34 9.81 -6.01
N ALA A 42 2.32 9.11 -6.51
CA ALA A 42 0.94 9.58 -6.47
C ALA A 42 0.45 9.62 -5.02
N LEU A 43 0.72 8.59 -4.22
CA LEU A 43 0.35 8.56 -2.80
C LEU A 43 1.05 9.69 -2.01
N GLU A 44 2.32 9.96 -2.31
CA GLU A 44 3.07 11.04 -1.67
C GLU A 44 2.56 12.44 -2.12
N ILE A 45 2.23 12.61 -3.39
CA ILE A 45 1.60 13.85 -3.91
C ILE A 45 0.24 14.06 -3.25
N THR A 46 -0.58 13.01 -3.14
CA THR A 46 -1.87 13.05 -2.45
C THR A 46 -1.69 13.45 -0.99
N ARG A 47 -0.72 12.87 -0.28
CA ARG A 47 -0.40 13.22 1.11
C ARG A 47 -0.04 14.70 1.26
N LYS A 48 0.94 15.18 0.46
CA LYS A 48 1.37 16.59 0.48
C LYS A 48 0.22 17.53 0.16
N SER A 49 -0.60 17.19 -0.82
CA SER A 49 -1.76 17.99 -1.24
C SER A 49 -2.82 18.05 -0.15
N TYR A 50 -3.11 16.91 0.48
CA TYR A 50 -4.03 16.82 1.61
C TYR A 50 -3.56 17.64 2.81
N GLU A 51 -2.29 17.50 3.21
CA GLU A 51 -1.72 18.27 4.32
C GLU A 51 -1.74 19.77 4.02
N SER A 52 -1.34 20.17 2.82
CA SER A 52 -1.39 21.58 2.39
C SER A 52 -2.82 22.12 2.45
N TRP A 53 -3.80 21.38 1.92
CA TRP A 53 -5.20 21.79 1.99
C TRP A 53 -5.67 21.87 3.45
N TYR A 54 -5.37 20.88 4.27
CA TYR A 54 -5.80 20.78 5.65
C TYR A 54 -5.28 21.96 6.49
N TRP A 55 -3.99 22.28 6.40
CA TRP A 55 -3.39 23.36 7.20
C TRP A 55 -3.86 24.74 6.76
N ASN A 56 -4.15 24.93 5.46
CA ASN A 56 -4.54 26.23 4.91
C ASN A 56 -6.06 26.47 4.88
N ASN A 57 -6.89 25.42 4.84
CA ASN A 57 -8.32 25.54 4.53
C ASN A 57 -9.26 24.80 5.51
N ALA A 58 -8.79 23.80 6.27
CA ALA A 58 -9.71 23.04 7.11
C ALA A 58 -10.27 23.91 8.25
N SER A 59 -11.60 24.07 8.26
CA SER A 59 -12.30 24.75 9.34
C SER A 59 -12.10 24.02 10.67
N PRO A 60 -12.26 24.69 11.82
CA PRO A 60 -12.20 24.04 13.13
C PRO A 60 -13.11 22.80 13.22
N GLU A 61 -14.28 22.84 12.59
CA GLU A 61 -15.25 21.73 12.54
C GLU A 61 -14.77 20.58 11.66
N ALA A 62 -14.15 20.86 10.50
CA ALA A 62 -13.56 19.81 9.65
C ALA A 62 -12.43 19.07 10.37
N ARG A 63 -11.67 19.78 11.23
CA ARG A 63 -10.65 19.17 12.09
C ARG A 63 -11.25 18.29 13.19
N LEU A 64 -12.49 18.57 13.61
CA LEU A 64 -13.23 17.82 14.64
C LEU A 64 -14.01 16.61 14.11
N VAL A 65 -14.58 16.69 12.90
CA VAL A 65 -15.32 15.58 12.27
C VAL A 65 -14.40 14.38 12.00
N LEU A 66 -13.15 14.65 11.65
CA LEU A 66 -12.13 13.61 11.53
C LEU A 66 -11.47 13.26 12.89
N ALA A 67 -11.77 13.98 13.97
CA ALA A 67 -11.29 13.71 15.33
C ALA A 67 -12.19 12.73 16.11
N GLY A 68 -13.23 12.19 15.48
CA GLY A 68 -14.14 11.20 16.07
C GLY A 68 -13.68 9.74 16.02
N ALA A 69 -12.44 9.43 15.63
CA ALA A 69 -11.95 8.05 15.53
C ALA A 69 -10.54 7.96 16.11
N GLU A 70 -10.14 6.77 16.56
CA GLU A 70 -8.89 6.44 17.27
C GLU A 70 -7.57 6.76 16.52
N HIS A 71 -7.64 7.53 15.44
CA HIS A 71 -6.59 7.74 14.46
C HIS A 71 -6.42 9.23 14.10
N SER A 72 -5.17 9.65 13.89
CA SER A 72 -4.82 11.00 13.44
C SER A 72 -5.25 11.24 11.98
N GLN A 73 -5.25 12.50 11.52
CA GLN A 73 -5.56 12.83 10.13
C GLN A 73 -4.65 12.13 9.11
N GLN A 74 -3.36 12.07 9.44
CA GLN A 74 -2.38 11.39 8.61
C GLN A 74 -2.65 9.89 8.57
N GLN A 75 -3.03 9.28 9.70
CA GLN A 75 -3.45 7.88 9.74
C GLN A 75 -4.74 7.64 8.94
N ASN A 76 -5.72 8.54 9.05
CA ASN A 76 -6.99 8.45 8.31
C ASN A 76 -6.81 8.54 6.79
N LEU A 77 -5.81 9.31 6.31
CA LEU A 77 -5.46 9.33 4.88
C LEU A 77 -5.08 7.93 4.39
N TYR A 78 -4.14 7.27 5.08
CA TYR A 78 -3.68 5.93 4.70
C TYR A 78 -4.74 4.85 4.91
N ILE A 79 -5.58 4.97 5.95
CA ILE A 79 -6.73 4.08 6.17
C ILE A 79 -7.71 4.22 5.00
N SER A 80 -8.04 5.46 4.60
CA SER A 80 -8.96 5.71 3.48
C SER A 80 -8.39 5.21 2.15
N PHE A 81 -7.08 5.39 1.94
CA PHE A 81 -6.36 4.80 0.82
C PHE A 81 -6.52 3.27 0.80
N ALA A 82 -6.17 2.58 1.89
CA ALA A 82 -6.28 1.12 1.98
C ALA A 82 -7.72 0.62 1.79
N GLN A 83 -8.72 1.34 2.34
CA GLN A 83 -10.13 1.01 2.21
C GLN A 83 -10.64 1.05 0.77
N THR A 84 -10.04 1.86 -0.11
CA THR A 84 -10.37 1.91 -1.54
C THR A 84 -10.07 0.58 -2.25
N PHE A 85 -9.18 -0.24 -1.67
CA PHE A 85 -8.77 -1.53 -2.20
C PHE A 85 -9.34 -2.72 -1.43
N CYS A 86 -10.09 -2.48 -0.35
CA CYS A 86 -10.78 -3.52 0.39
C CYS A 86 -11.76 -4.24 -0.55
N HIS A 87 -11.56 -5.53 -0.70
CA HIS A 87 -12.42 -6.39 -1.49
C HIS A 87 -12.53 -7.75 -0.82
N LYS A 88 -13.62 -8.46 -1.13
CA LYS A 88 -13.80 -9.83 -0.69
C LYS A 88 -14.29 -10.65 -1.86
N LEU A 89 -13.39 -11.43 -2.43
CA LEU A 89 -13.71 -12.34 -3.51
C LEU A 89 -13.85 -13.76 -2.97
N HIS A 90 -14.60 -14.58 -3.70
CA HIS A 90 -14.61 -16.02 -3.45
C HIS A 90 -13.28 -16.61 -3.95
N GLY A 91 -12.65 -17.52 -3.20
CA GLY A 91 -11.28 -17.97 -3.48
C GLY A 91 -11.04 -18.48 -4.92
N ALA A 92 -12.05 -19.10 -5.54
CA ALA A 92 -11.96 -19.51 -6.95
C ALA A 92 -11.92 -18.32 -7.94
N VAL A 93 -12.69 -17.26 -7.67
CA VAL A 93 -12.70 -16.03 -8.49
C VAL A 93 -11.41 -15.25 -8.28
N GLU A 94 -10.95 -15.18 -7.03
CA GLU A 94 -9.68 -14.56 -6.67
C GLU A 94 -8.52 -15.25 -7.39
N MET A 95 -8.49 -16.59 -7.42
CA MET A 95 -7.49 -17.35 -8.16
C MET A 95 -7.50 -17.05 -9.66
N VAL A 96 -8.69 -17.00 -10.28
CA VAL A 96 -8.80 -16.67 -11.72
C VAL A 96 -8.30 -15.25 -11.99
N LEU A 97 -8.64 -14.29 -11.14
CA LEU A 97 -8.16 -12.93 -11.24
C LEU A 97 -6.64 -12.87 -11.09
N HIS A 98 -6.04 -13.56 -10.13
CA HIS A 98 -4.58 -13.62 -10.00
C HIS A 98 -3.89 -14.23 -11.24
N LEU A 99 -4.57 -15.09 -12.00
CA LEU A 99 -4.03 -15.71 -13.20
C LEU A 99 -4.22 -14.86 -14.46
N MET A 100 -5.26 -14.04 -14.51
CA MET A 100 -5.65 -13.25 -15.69
C MET A 100 -5.30 -11.78 -15.58
N ASP A 101 -5.26 -11.26 -14.35
CA ASP A 101 -4.90 -9.89 -14.06
C ASP A 101 -3.38 -9.77 -14.03
N GLY A 102 -2.84 -8.91 -14.89
CA GLY A 102 -1.41 -8.59 -14.89
C GLY A 102 -1.01 -7.72 -13.70
N HIS A 103 -1.96 -7.23 -12.90
CA HIS A 103 -1.68 -6.44 -11.71
C HIS A 103 -1.30 -7.32 -10.51
N VAL A 104 -0.44 -6.78 -9.65
CA VAL A 104 -0.20 -7.39 -8.33
C VAL A 104 -1.49 -7.44 -7.51
N PRO A 105 -1.67 -8.43 -6.61
CA PRO A 105 -2.84 -8.49 -5.74
C PRO A 105 -3.00 -7.19 -4.95
N ARG A 106 -4.24 -6.78 -4.70
CA ARG A 106 -4.51 -5.46 -4.10
C ARG A 106 -3.90 -5.31 -2.71
N GLU A 107 -3.87 -6.37 -1.91
CA GLU A 107 -3.23 -6.41 -0.60
C GLU A 107 -1.72 -6.19 -0.72
N VAL A 108 -1.10 -6.79 -1.74
CA VAL A 108 0.34 -6.60 -2.03
C VAL A 108 0.59 -5.19 -2.52
N TYR A 109 -0.28 -4.66 -3.40
CA TYR A 109 -0.22 -3.28 -3.89
C TYR A 109 -0.25 -2.27 -2.74
N VAL A 110 -1.28 -2.34 -1.89
CA VAL A 110 -1.45 -1.42 -0.75
C VAL A 110 -0.28 -1.52 0.22
N ASN A 111 0.14 -2.74 0.56
CA ASN A 111 1.22 -2.94 1.52
C ASN A 111 2.57 -2.47 0.97
N LEU A 112 2.85 -2.74 -0.31
CA LEU A 112 4.08 -2.30 -0.96
C LEU A 112 4.14 -0.77 -0.96
N LEU A 113 3.11 -0.10 -1.46
CA LEU A 113 3.04 1.36 -1.51
C LEU A 113 3.14 2.02 -0.13
N ALA A 114 2.36 1.55 0.84
CA ALA A 114 2.43 2.08 2.19
C ALA A 114 3.81 1.86 2.84
N SER A 115 4.47 0.73 2.54
CA SER A 115 5.81 0.44 3.08
C SER A 115 6.94 1.26 2.45
N GLU A 116 6.73 1.78 1.24
CA GLU A 116 7.70 2.66 0.57
C GLU A 116 7.48 4.12 0.98
N SER A 117 6.23 4.53 1.25
CA SER A 117 5.89 5.88 1.68
C SER A 117 6.50 6.26 3.05
N PRO A 118 7.43 7.23 3.14
CA PRO A 118 8.00 7.67 4.42
C PRO A 118 6.94 8.27 5.35
N GLY A 119 5.92 8.92 4.78
CA GLY A 119 4.80 9.48 5.54
C GLY A 119 3.99 8.43 6.29
N PHE A 120 3.91 7.21 5.78
CA PHE A 120 3.19 6.11 6.42
C PHE A 120 3.91 5.70 7.71
N ASN A 121 5.22 5.52 7.64
CA ASN A 121 6.02 5.21 8.82
C ASN A 121 5.93 6.31 9.88
N GLN A 122 5.94 7.59 9.47
CA GLN A 122 5.76 8.72 10.39
C GLN A 122 4.37 8.69 11.05
N ALA A 123 3.32 8.41 10.29
CA ALA A 123 1.94 8.40 10.79
C ALA A 123 1.66 7.24 11.75
N PHE A 124 2.20 6.04 11.50
CA PHE A 124 1.94 4.82 12.28
C PHE A 124 3.07 4.43 13.23
N GLN A 125 4.19 5.16 13.24
CA GLN A 125 5.36 4.91 14.09
C GLN A 125 5.82 3.45 14.01
N CYS A 126 5.97 2.93 12.78
CA CYS A 126 6.33 1.53 12.60
C CYS A 126 7.73 1.28 13.16
N LYS A 127 7.87 0.26 14.02
CA LYS A 127 9.17 -0.14 14.56
C LYS A 127 10.04 -0.73 13.44
N SER A 128 11.34 -0.47 13.47
CA SER A 128 12.32 -1.08 12.57
C SER A 128 12.16 -2.60 12.56
N TYR A 129 12.24 -3.23 11.38
CA TYR A 129 12.07 -4.67 11.14
C TYR A 129 10.62 -5.20 11.22
N HIS A 130 9.61 -4.33 11.26
CA HIS A 130 8.22 -4.73 11.06
C HIS A 130 7.96 -5.06 9.58
N ALA A 131 6.95 -5.89 9.28
CA ALA A 131 6.67 -6.31 7.90
C ALA A 131 6.50 -5.13 6.92
N MET A 132 5.95 -4.02 7.42
CA MET A 132 5.68 -2.78 6.68
C MET A 132 6.84 -1.76 6.72
N TYR A 133 7.94 -2.05 7.44
CA TYR A 133 9.08 -1.14 7.58
C TYR A 133 10.39 -1.90 7.80
N ASP A 134 11.19 -2.01 6.75
CA ASP A 134 12.51 -2.66 6.77
C ASP A 134 13.69 -1.66 6.81
N GLY A 135 13.40 -0.36 6.96
CA GLY A 135 14.42 0.69 7.03
C GLY A 135 15.09 1.03 5.70
N ALA A 136 14.72 0.35 4.61
CA ALA A 136 15.19 0.63 3.25
C ALA A 136 14.00 1.08 2.40
N HIS A 137 13.94 2.37 2.07
CA HIS A 137 12.96 2.94 1.14
C HIS A 137 13.54 2.98 -0.27
N CYS A 138 12.72 2.67 -1.27
CA CYS A 138 13.00 2.90 -2.67
C CYS A 138 12.58 4.34 -3.00
N GLU A 139 13.53 5.29 -2.96
CA GLU A 139 13.27 6.60 -3.55
C GLU A 139 13.42 6.50 -5.07
N VAL A 140 12.33 6.73 -5.80
CA VAL A 140 12.39 6.94 -7.25
C VAL A 140 12.79 8.41 -7.47
N PRO A 141 13.97 8.70 -8.03
CA PRO A 141 14.38 10.08 -8.28
C PRO A 141 13.49 10.71 -9.37
N PHE A 142 12.97 11.89 -9.08
CA PHE A 142 12.31 12.79 -10.05
C PHE A 142 13.32 13.69 -10.73
#